data_AF-A0AAU1X4Y6-F1
#
_entry.id   AF-A0AAU1X4Y6-F1
#
_cell.length_a   1.000
_cell.length_b   1.000
_cell.length_c   1.000
_cell.angle_alpha   90.00
_cell.angle_beta   90.00
_cell.angle_gamma   90.00
#
_symmetry.space_group_name_H-M   'P 1'
#
loop_
_entity.id
_entity.type
_entity.pdbx_description
1 polymer ?
#
loop_
_entity_poly.entity_id
_entity_poly.type
_entity_poly.pdbx_seq_one_letter_code
_entity_poly.pdbx_strand_id
1 'polypeptide(L)'
;MRPPFRFPEDLIMLERAWQQTYAELAQAGAGTTVLRRRLIALSGTLCTHPYWAAPVAWRAGSVELRRAARTHTSAPADGEAAA
;
A
#
# COMPACT_ATOMS: atom_id res chain seq x y z
N MET A 1 -5.39 25.16 11.04
CA MET A 1 -5.11 24.24 9.92
C MET A 1 -4.50 22.96 10.48
N ARG A 2 -5.11 21.78 10.23
CA ARG A 2 -4.48 20.50 10.56
C ARG A 2 -3.36 20.27 9.54
N PRO A 3 -2.11 20.01 9.95
CA PRO A 3 -1.02 19.78 8.99
C PRO A 3 -1.45 18.66 8.01
N PRO A 4 -1.16 18.81 6.70
CA PRO A 4 -1.50 17.77 5.74
C PRO A 4 -0.75 16.51 6.16
N PHE A 5 -1.51 15.53 6.62
CA PHE A 5 -0.97 14.26 7.05
C PHE A 5 -0.49 13.52 5.80
N ARG A 6 0.82 13.48 5.57
CA ARG A 6 1.42 12.71 4.47
C ARG A 6 1.97 11.40 5.03
N PHE A 7 1.57 10.30 4.43
CA PHE A 7 2.19 9.01 4.70
C PHE A 7 3.61 8.99 4.13
N PRO A 8 4.55 8.30 4.80
CA PRO A 8 5.84 7.97 4.22
C PRO A 8 5.68 7.17 2.92
N GLU A 9 6.53 7.44 1.92
CA GLU A 9 6.44 6.80 0.60
C GLU A 9 6.68 5.29 0.66
N ASP A 10 7.61 4.85 1.52
CA ASP A 10 7.86 3.43 1.81
C ASP A 10 6.62 2.71 2.34
N LEU A 11 5.83 3.37 3.19
CA LEU A 11 4.57 2.83 3.69
C LEU A 11 3.49 2.75 2.62
N ILE A 12 3.40 3.75 1.73
CA ILE A 12 2.50 3.74 0.56
C ILE A 12 2.86 2.59 -0.38
N MET A 13 4.15 2.41 -0.65
CA MET A 13 4.67 1.33 -1.50
C MET A 13 4.42 -0.05 -0.90
N LEU A 14 4.55 -0.17 0.42
CA LEU A 14 4.28 -1.42 1.15
C LEU A 14 2.81 -1.81 1.08
N GLU A 15 1.91 -0.85 1.32
CA GLU A 15 0.46 -1.05 1.19
C GLU A 15 0.07 -1.42 -0.26
N ARG A 16 0.67 -0.77 -1.25
CA ARG A 16 0.46 -1.11 -2.67
C ARG A 16 0.90 -2.55 -2.97
N ALA A 17 2.09 -2.95 -2.53
CA ALA A 17 2.60 -4.31 -2.72
C ALA A 17 1.69 -5.35 -2.06
N TRP A 18 1.13 -5.02 -0.89
CA TRP A 18 0.14 -5.84 -0.19
C TRP A 18 -1.15 -5.99 -1.00
N GLN A 19 -1.71 -4.89 -1.50
CA GLN A 19 -2.93 -4.89 -2.32
C GLN A 19 -2.74 -5.67 -3.63
N GLN A 20 -1.60 -5.50 -4.30
CA GLN A 20 -1.26 -6.24 -5.52
C GLN A 20 -1.13 -7.74 -5.25
N THR A 21 -0.41 -8.13 -4.20
CA THR A 21 -0.25 -9.54 -3.81
C THR A 21 -1.59 -10.18 -3.44
N TYR A 22 -2.47 -9.41 -2.77
CA TYR A 22 -3.82 -9.87 -2.45
C TYR A 22 -4.68 -10.05 -3.69
N ALA A 23 -4.61 -9.12 -4.66
CA ALA A 23 -5.33 -9.25 -5.93
C ALA A 23 -4.87 -10.46 -6.73
N GLU A 24 -3.56 -10.68 -6.84
CA GLU A 24 -2.98 -11.88 -7.47
C GLU A 24 -3.44 -13.17 -6.75
N LEU A 25 -3.44 -13.15 -5.41
CA LEU A 25 -3.92 -14.28 -4.61
C LEU A 25 -5.41 -14.57 -4.83
N ALA A 26 -6.24 -13.53 -4.95
CA ALA A 26 -7.68 -13.66 -5.20
C ALA A 26 -7.99 -14.20 -6.60
N GLN A 27 -7.11 -13.94 -7.58
CA GLN A 27 -7.25 -14.44 -8.95
C GLN A 27 -6.63 -15.83 -9.15
N ALA A 28 -5.75 -16.26 -8.25
CA ALA A 28 -5.03 -17.53 -8.39
C ALA A 28 -5.91 -18.74 -8.04
N GLY A 29 -6.10 -19.65 -9.02
CA GLY A 29 -6.85 -20.90 -8.84
C GLY A 29 -6.06 -22.06 -8.21
N ALA A 30 -4.72 -22.03 -8.25
CA ALA A 30 -3.84 -23.02 -7.62
C ALA A 30 -2.43 -22.43 -7.41
N GLY A 31 -1.55 -23.12 -6.66
CA GLY A 31 -0.14 -22.71 -6.53
C GLY A 31 0.12 -21.44 -5.69
N THR A 32 -0.79 -21.12 -4.77
CA THR A 32 -0.82 -19.85 -4.02
C THR A 32 0.18 -19.73 -2.86
N THR A 33 0.95 -20.77 -2.57
CA THR A 33 1.87 -20.81 -1.41
C THR A 33 2.91 -19.69 -1.45
N VAL A 34 3.41 -19.31 -2.63
CA VAL A 34 4.35 -18.19 -2.78
C VAL A 34 3.65 -16.86 -2.45
N LEU A 35 2.46 -16.63 -3.02
CA LEU A 35 1.65 -15.43 -2.79
C LEU A 35 1.24 -15.29 -1.31
N ARG A 36 0.84 -16.39 -0.67
CA ARG A 36 0.51 -16.40 0.77
C ARG A 36 1.72 -16.08 1.63
N ARG A 37 2.89 -16.65 1.36
CA ARG A 37 4.14 -16.32 2.09
C ARG A 37 4.51 -14.85 1.92
N ARG A 38 4.40 -14.32 0.69
CA ARG A 38 4.63 -12.91 0.39
C ARG A 38 3.66 -12.01 1.17
N LEU A 39 2.37 -12.36 1.21
CA LEU A 39 1.35 -11.60 1.94
C LEU A 39 1.61 -11.59 3.45
N ILE A 40 2.06 -12.71 4.04
CA ILE A 40 2.43 -12.78 5.45
C ILE A 40 3.63 -11.89 5.76
N ALA A 41 4.67 -11.93 4.92
CA ALA A 41 5.85 -11.09 5.09
C ALA A 41 5.48 -9.59 5.00
N LEU A 42 4.69 -9.20 4.00
CA LEU A 42 4.23 -7.82 3.83
C LEU A 42 3.37 -7.35 5.01
N SER A 43 2.46 -8.20 5.49
CA SER A 43 1.66 -7.91 6.69
C SER A 43 2.55 -7.70 7.92
N GLY A 44 3.60 -8.53 8.08
CA GLY A 44 4.60 -8.37 9.14
C GLY A 44 5.30 -7.02 9.08
N THR A 45 5.85 -6.67 7.93
CA THR A 45 6.53 -5.38 7.71
C THR A 45 5.59 -4.19 7.96
N LEU A 46 4.33 -4.31 7.57
CA LEU A 46 3.35 -3.23 7.73
C LEU A 46 2.99 -3.04 9.20
N CYS A 47 2.79 -4.13 9.95
CA CYS A 47 2.53 -4.08 11.39
C CYS A 47 3.72 -3.53 12.21
N THR A 48 4.96 -3.79 11.78
CA THR A 48 6.18 -3.33 12.47
C THR A 48 6.71 -2.00 11.93
N HIS A 49 5.99 -1.31 11.05
CA HIS A 49 6.50 -0.11 10.40
C HIS A 49 6.75 1.02 11.42
N PRO A 50 7.93 1.70 11.40
CA PRO A 50 8.27 2.75 12.36
C PRO A 50 7.26 3.90 12.42
N TYR A 51 6.58 4.15 11.30
CA TYR A 51 5.48 5.09 11.22
C TYR A 51 4.41 4.87 12.30
N TRP A 52 4.03 3.63 12.62
CA TRP A 52 3.01 3.34 13.63
C TRP A 52 3.46 3.63 15.07
N ALA A 53 4.78 3.72 15.30
CA ALA A 53 5.32 4.11 16.59
C ALA A 53 5.15 5.62 16.87
N ALA A 54 4.80 6.42 15.86
CA ALA A 54 4.58 7.86 16.03
C ALA A 54 3.18 8.16 16.62
N PRO A 55 3.04 9.04 17.62
CA PRO A 55 1.75 9.41 18.23
C PRO A 55 0.71 9.94 17.23
N VAL A 56 1.17 10.50 16.11
CA VAL A 56 0.32 11.03 15.05
C VAL A 56 -0.26 9.94 14.15
N ALA A 57 0.42 8.78 14.04
CA ALA A 57 0.03 7.70 13.14
C ALA A 57 -1.18 6.92 13.65
N TRP A 58 -1.41 6.84 14.97
CA TRP A 58 -2.63 6.24 15.53
C TRP A 58 -3.92 6.94 15.06
N ARG A 59 -3.84 8.24 14.72
CA ARG A 59 -4.98 9.00 14.18
C ARG A 59 -5.19 8.83 12.69
N ALA A 60 -4.17 8.35 11.98
CA ALA A 60 -4.24 8.06 10.56
C ALA A 60 -4.63 6.59 10.37
N GLY A 61 -5.91 6.34 10.10
CA GLY A 61 -6.41 4.98 9.97
C GLY A 61 -5.88 4.26 8.73
N SER A 62 -5.83 2.92 8.78
CA SER A 62 -5.45 2.05 7.66
C SER A 62 -6.28 2.28 6.39
N VAL A 63 -7.47 2.88 6.52
CA VAL A 63 -8.33 3.27 5.39
C VAL A 63 -7.74 4.43 4.59
N GLU A 64 -7.15 5.43 5.24
CA GLU A 64 -6.52 6.56 4.55
C GLU A 64 -5.22 6.12 3.87
N LEU A 65 -4.46 5.19 4.48
CA LEU A 65 -3.30 4.57 3.85
C LEU A 65 -3.72 3.79 2.59
N ARG A 66 -4.78 2.99 2.68
CA ARG A 66 -5.37 2.27 1.52
C ARG A 66 -5.80 3.23 0.41
N ARG A 67 -6.38 4.38 0.75
CA ARG A 67 -6.76 5.43 -0.22
C ARG A 67 -5.52 6.03 -0.88
N ALA A 68 -4.50 6.41 -0.10
CA ALA A 68 -3.25 6.97 -0.60
C ALA A 68 -2.53 6.04 -1.58
N ALA A 69 -2.45 4.74 -1.26
CA ALA A 69 -1.87 3.72 -2.13
C ALA A 69 -2.63 3.58 -3.46
N ARG A 70 -3.96 3.71 -3.44
CA ARG A 70 -4.78 3.69 -4.67
C ARG A 70 -4.66 4.97 -5.49
N THR A 71 -4.57 6.14 -4.86
CA THR A 71 -4.40 7.41 -5.58
C THR A 71 -3.02 7.56 -6.22
N HIS A 72 -1.99 6.96 -5.64
CA HIS A 72 -0.66 6.88 -6.29
C HIS A 72 -0.70 6.05 -7.59
N THR A 73 -1.69 5.17 -7.78
CA THR A 73 -1.95 4.50 -9.07
C THR A 73 -2.59 5.41 -10.10
N SER A 74 -3.16 6.54 -9.68
CA SER A 74 -3.86 7.48 -10.53
C SER A 74 -3.03 8.72 -10.85
N ALA A 75 -1.71 8.59 -10.95
CA ALA A 75 -1.00 9.41 -11.93
C ALA A 75 -1.29 8.76 -13.29
N PRO A 76 -2.16 9.34 -14.14
CA PRO A 76 -2.18 8.92 -15.52
C PRO A 76 -0.77 9.11 -16.08
N ALA A 77 -0.25 8.07 -16.71
CA ALA A 77 0.62 8.29 -17.85
C ALA A 77 -0.23 9.06 -18.87
N ASP A 78 -0.32 10.38 -18.71
CA ASP A 78 -0.73 11.26 -19.79
C ASP A 78 0.39 11.12 -20.82
N GLY A 79 0.09 10.27 -21.80
CA GLY A 79 0.93 10.01 -22.94
C GLY A 79 1.25 11.32 -23.63
N GLU A 80 2.52 11.69 -23.53
CA GLU A 80 3.24 12.36 -24.60
C GLU A 80 3.19 11.45 -25.85
N ALA A 81 2.07 11.55 -26.59
CA ALA A 81 1.85 10.91 -27.87
C ALA A 81 0.73 11.63 -28.65
N ALA A 82 1.09 12.72 -29.33
CA ALA A 82 0.48 13.24 -30.56
C ALA A 82 1.35 14.44 -30.98
N ALA A 83 2.32 14.25 -31.89
CA ALA A 83 2.18 14.38 -33.34
C ALA A 83 2.01 15.83 -33.78
#